data_AF-A0A3A6Q1Z1-F1
#
_entry.id   AF-A0A3A6Q1Z1-F1
#
_cell.length_a   1.000
_cell.length_b   1.000
_cell.length_c   1.000
_cell.angle_alpha   90.00
_cell.angle_beta   90.00
_cell.angle_gamma   90.00
#
_symmetry.space_group_name_H-M   'P 1'
#
loop_
_entity.id
_entity.type
_entity.pdbx_description
1 polymer ?
#
loop_
_entity_poly.entity_id
_entity_poly.type
_entity_poly.pdbx_seq_one_letter_code
_entity_poly.pdbx_strand_id
1 'polypeptide(L)' 'MSESERSESAGVVKCSKDGVVVIPVEVREVLGIKNKKSFVRLDEISVAEVVDDDEGGDGSE' A
#
# COMPACT_ATOMS: atom_id res chain seq x y z
N MET A 1 -25.31 -12.41 14.01
CA MET A 1 -24.45 -11.28 14.37
C MET A 1 -23.35 -11.25 13.34
N SER A 2 -23.32 -10.24 12.48
CA SER A 2 -22.27 -10.14 11.46
C SER A 2 -21.02 -9.63 12.16
N GLU A 3 -20.01 -10.48 12.28
CA GLU A 3 -18.65 -10.03 12.62
C GLU A 3 -18.19 -9.12 11.49
N SER A 4 -18.39 -7.81 11.65
CA SER A 4 -17.72 -6.81 10.83
C SER A 4 -16.23 -7.03 11.03
N GLU A 5 -15.59 -7.62 10.04
CA GLU A 5 -14.15 -7.80 9.94
C GLU A 5 -13.52 -6.42 10.14
N ARG A 6 -13.04 -6.15 11.37
CA ARG A 6 -12.27 -4.94 11.65
C ARG A 6 -10.97 -5.10 10.88
N SER A 7 -10.96 -4.61 9.65
CA SER A 7 -9.76 -4.48 8.85
C SER A 7 -8.88 -3.41 9.51
N GLU A 8 -8.06 -3.82 10.47
CA GLU A 8 -7.06 -2.96 11.08
C GLU A 8 -5.96 -2.70 10.05
N SER A 9 -5.92 -1.48 9.51
CA SER A 9 -4.90 -1.09 8.55
C SER A 9 -3.56 -0.94 9.26
N ALA A 10 -2.55 -1.70 8.81
CA ALA A 10 -1.17 -1.60 9.27
C ALA A 10 -0.44 -0.34 8.76
N GLY A 11 -1.14 0.54 8.03
CA GLY A 11 -0.61 1.78 7.45
C GLY A 11 -0.44 1.73 5.94
N VAL A 12 -0.09 2.88 5.35
CA VAL A 12 0.21 3.04 3.92
C VAL A 12 1.72 3.14 3.74
N VAL A 13 2.28 2.31 2.86
CA VAL A 13 3.70 2.35 2.50
C VAL A 13 3.87 2.62 1.01
N LYS A 14 4.89 3.40 0.64
CA LYS A 14 5.21 3.66 -0.76
C LYS A 14 5.98 2.48 -1.34
N CYS A 15 5.60 2.10 -2.55
CA CYS A 15 6.39 1.18 -3.37
C CYS A 15 7.65 1.90 -3.88
N SER A 16 8.79 1.22 -3.92
CA SER A 16 9.99 1.74 -4.58
C SER A 16 9.80 1.80 -6.10
N LYS A 17 10.70 2.52 -6.78
CA LYS A 17 10.72 2.60 -8.25
C LYS A 17 10.89 1.23 -8.93
N ASP A 18 11.54 0.29 -8.23
CA ASP A 18 11.78 -1.08 -8.71
C ASP A 18 10.65 -2.05 -8.36
N GLY A 19 9.52 -1.56 -7.84
CA GLY A 19 8.40 -2.43 -7.45
C GLY A 19 8.57 -3.13 -6.10
N VAL A 20 9.47 -2.65 -5.23
CA VAL A 20 9.74 -3.26 -3.92
C VAL A 20 8.95 -2.55 -2.82
N VAL A 21 8.15 -3.32 -2.07
CA VAL A 21 7.45 -2.85 -0.87
C VAL A 21 8.15 -3.40 0.37
N VAL A 22 8.54 -2.50 1.29
CA VAL A 22 9.16 -2.88 2.56
C VAL A 22 8.10 -2.91 3.66
N ILE A 23 7.75 -4.11 4.12
CA ILE A 23 6.87 -4.26 5.28
C ILE A 23 7.63 -3.82 6.55
N PRO A 24 7.11 -2.86 7.33
CA PRO A 24 7.74 -2.41 8.58
C PRO A 24 7.92 -3.56 9.59
N VAL A 25 8.92 -3.44 10.46
CA VAL A 25 9.28 -4.51 11.42
C VAL A 25 8.13 -4.83 12.37
N GLU A 26 7.41 -3.81 12.85
CA GLU A 26 6.27 -3.97 13.75
C GLU A 26 5.15 -4.81 13.10
N VAL A 27 4.89 -4.58 11.82
CA VAL A 27 3.90 -5.36 11.06
C VAL A 27 4.38 -6.80 10.86
N ARG A 28 5.68 -7.02 10.64
CA ARG A 28 6.25 -8.39 10.55
C ARG A 28 6.13 -9.15 11.86
N GLU A 29 6.16 -8.46 13.00
CA GLU A 29 5.95 -9.04 14.32
C GLU A 29 4.51 -9.47 14.51
N VAL A 30 3.56 -8.58 14.20
CA VAL A 30 2.12 -8.89 14.26
C VAL A 30 1.76 -10.06 13.33
N LEU A 31 2.33 -10.09 12.12
CA LEU A 31 2.12 -11.18 11.16
C LEU A 31 2.90 -12.47 11.49
N GLY A 32 3.76 -12.47 12.52
CA GLY A 32 4.55 -13.65 12.91
C GLY A 32 5.63 -14.08 11.90
N ILE A 33 5.99 -13.18 10.97
CA ILE A 33 6.95 -13.40 9.88
C ILE A 33 8.32 -12.79 10.14
N LYS A 34 8.56 -12.24 11.34
CA LYS A 34 9.87 -11.69 11.72
C LYS A 34 10.98 -12.74 11.50
N ASN A 35 12.01 -12.36 10.74
CA ASN A 35 13.17 -13.20 10.38
C ASN A 35 12.84 -14.48 9.59
N LYS A 36 11.68 -14.56 8.94
CA LYS A 36 11.29 -15.71 8.11
C LYS A 36 11.11 -15.29 6.66
N LYS A 37 11.57 -16.13 5.72
CA LYS A 37 11.11 -16.01 4.33
C LYS A 37 9.62 -16.32 4.29
N SER A 38 8.84 -15.36 3.82
CA SER A 38 7.38 -15.44 3.78
C SER A 38 6.91 -14.93 2.43
N PHE A 39 5.79 -15.47 1.97
CA PHE A 39 5.16 -15.06 0.70
C PHE A 39 3.92 -14.24 1.02
N VAL A 40 3.78 -13.10 0.36
CA VAL A 40 2.52 -12.32 0.33
C VAL A 40 1.79 -12.71 -0.93
N ARG A 41 0.54 -13.16 -0.81
CA ARG A 41 -0.35 -13.36 -1.95
C ARG A 41 -1.28 -12.15 -2.03
N LEU A 42 -1.28 -11.49 -3.17
CA LEU A 42 -2.21 -10.41 -3.49
C LEU A 42 -3.30 -11.06 -4.35
N ASP A 43 -4.54 -11.06 -3.87
CA ASP A 43 -5.68 -11.68 -4.57
C ASP A 43 -6.26 -10.71 -5.61
N GLU A 44 -6.52 -9.47 -5.17
CA GLU A 44 -7.01 -8.39 -6.03
C GLU A 44 -6.19 -7.12 -5.81
N ILE A 45 -5.80 -6.46 -6.91
CA ILE A 45 -5.08 -5.19 -6.88
C ILE A 45 -5.94 -4.17 -7.63
N SER A 46 -6.51 -3.22 -6.88
CA SER A 46 -7.20 -2.06 -7.44
C SER A 46 -6.26 -0.88 -7.51
N VAL A 47 -5.98 -0.41 -8.74
CA VAL A 47 -5.17 0.79 -8.97
C VAL A 47 -6.13 1.93 -9.30
N ALA A 48 -6.05 3.01 -8.52
CA ALA A 48 -6.69 4.27 -8.89
C ALA A 48 -5.66 5.15 -9.60
N GLU A 49 -6.02 5.67 -10.76
CA GLU A 49 -5.24 6.70 -11.43
C GLU A 49 -5.27 7.96 -10.56
N VAL A 50 -4.09 8.37 -10.09
CA VAL A 50 -3.94 9.69 -9.48
C VAL A 50 -3.76 10.64 -10.65
N VAL A 51 -4.81 11.38 -10.99
CA VAL A 51 -4.69 12.53 -11.87
C VAL A 51 -3.99 13.60 -11.03
N ASP A 52 -2.69 13.79 -11.26
CA ASP A 52 -2.02 15.01 -10.79
C ASP A 52 -2.71 16.16 -11.52
N ASP A 53 -3.43 16.99 -10.78
CA ASP A 53 -4.02 18.24 -11.25
C ASP A 53 -2.87 19.24 -11.48
N ASP A 54 -2.04 18.96 -12.49
CA ASP A 54 -1.07 19.89 -13.05
C ASP A 54 -1.71 20.54 -14.29
N GLU A 55 -2.91 21.09 -14.12
CA GLU A 55 -3.48 22.06 -15.06
C GLU A 55 -3.39 23.46 -14.44
N GLY A 56 -2.17 23.99 -14.45
CA GLY A 56 -1.89 25.36 -14.05
C GLY A 56 -0.85 26.05 -14.93
N GLY A 57 -0.71 25.65 -16.18
CA GLY A 57 0.17 26.34 -17.13
C GLY A 57 -0.31 26.23 -18.57
N ASP A 58 -0.99 27.27 -19.06
CA ASP A 58 -0.60 28.02 -20.27
C ASP A 58 -1.62 29.14 -20.57
N GLY A 59 -1.13 30.29 -21.07
CA GLY A 59 -1.95 31.18 -21.90
C GLY A 59 -2.02 32.65 -21.46
N SER A 60 -1.08 33.44 -21.96
CA SER A 60 -1.17 34.83 -22.42
C SER A 60 -2.56 35.49 -22.51
N GLU A 61 -2.70 36.72 -22.00
CA GLU A 61 -2.95 37.98 -22.75
C GLU A 61 -2.42 39.19 -21.95
#